data_AF-M1ALG9-F1
#
_entry.id   AF-M1ALG9-F1
#
_cell.length_a   1.000
_cell.length_b   1.000
_cell.length_c   1.000
_cell.angle_alpha   90.00
_cell.angle_beta   90.00
_cell.angle_gamma   90.00
#
_symmetry.space_group_name_H-M   'P 1'
#
loop_
_entity.id
_entity.type
_entity.pdbx_description
1 polymer ?
#
loop_
_entity_poly.entity_id
_entity_poly.type
_entity_poly.pdbx_seq_one_letter_code
_entity_poly.pdbx_strand_id
1 'polypeptide(L)'
;MYLVESKGGAIVCMLLSLFFLGTWPALLTLLERRGRFPQHTYLDYTITNLLAAVIIAFTFGEIGTSSLEKPNFLSQLAQDNWPSVLFAMAGGVVLSIGNLTTQYAWAFVGLSVTEVVSSSITVVIGTTLNYYLDDKINKAEILFPGVACFLIAVCLGSAVHASNAADNKAKLDSYSNESKDGIRANNITDSKQAYTKTVDINDAEKGVASTEKAKFGTALFLIDLEKRRAIKV
;
A
#
# COMPACT_ATOMS: atom_id res chain seq x y z
N MET A 1 -12.55 25.27 -11.65
CA MET A 1 -12.49 24.42 -10.44
C MET A 1 -13.91 24.22 -9.92
N TYR A 2 -14.40 22.98 -9.98
CA TYR A 2 -15.73 22.61 -9.46
C TYR A 2 -15.67 22.50 -7.93
N LEU A 3 -16.48 23.29 -7.22
CA LEU A 3 -16.58 23.26 -5.77
C LEU A 3 -17.87 22.53 -5.39
N VAL A 4 -17.79 21.55 -4.50
CA VAL A 4 -18.98 20.85 -4.01
C VAL A 4 -19.65 21.72 -2.94
N GLU A 5 -20.75 22.36 -3.29
CA GLU A 5 -21.47 23.28 -2.38
C GLU A 5 -22.40 22.54 -1.42
N SER A 6 -22.77 21.29 -1.71
CA SER A 6 -23.71 20.53 -0.88
C SER A 6 -23.00 19.71 0.21
N LYS A 7 -23.53 19.79 1.45
CA LYS A 7 -23.03 18.98 2.58
C LYS A 7 -23.11 17.48 2.31
N GLY A 8 -24.22 17.03 1.73
CA GLY A 8 -24.42 15.62 1.36
C GLY A 8 -23.41 15.15 0.31
N GLY A 9 -23.17 15.96 -0.73
CA GLY A 9 -22.16 15.67 -1.75
C GLY A 9 -20.75 15.59 -1.15
N ALA A 10 -20.39 16.50 -0.26
CA ALA A 10 -19.08 16.49 0.39
C ALA A 10 -18.84 15.22 1.23
N ILE A 11 -19.86 14.76 1.97
CA ILE A 11 -19.78 13.51 2.75
C ILE A 11 -19.62 12.30 1.82
N VAL A 12 -20.40 12.22 0.74
CA VAL A 12 -20.28 11.11 -0.22
C VAL A 12 -18.91 11.11 -0.88
N CYS A 13 -18.39 12.27 -1.29
CA CYS A 13 -17.04 12.39 -1.84
C CYS A 13 -15.97 11.96 -0.83
N MET A 14 -16.13 12.29 0.46
CA MET A 14 -15.21 11.88 1.51
C MET A 14 -15.21 10.35 1.71
N LEU A 15 -16.39 9.72 1.75
CA LEU A 15 -16.47 8.26 1.87
C LEU A 15 -15.85 7.57 0.66
N LEU A 16 -16.10 8.09 -0.54
CA LEU A 16 -15.53 7.58 -1.78
C LEU A 16 -14.00 7.74 -1.80
N SER A 17 -13.47 8.88 -1.36
CA SER A 17 -12.03 9.11 -1.29
C SER A 17 -11.36 8.19 -0.27
N LEU A 18 -11.97 7.97 0.90
CA LEU A 18 -11.48 7.02 1.91
C LEU A 18 -11.47 5.58 1.40
N PHE A 19 -12.51 5.18 0.66
CA PHE A 19 -12.57 3.87 0.03
C PHE A 19 -11.42 3.65 -0.96
N PHE A 20 -11.19 4.61 -1.86
CA PHE A 20 -10.07 4.55 -2.81
C PHE A 20 -8.70 4.62 -2.12
N LEU A 21 -8.56 5.50 -1.12
CA LEU A 21 -7.33 5.65 -0.35
C LEU A 21 -6.94 4.33 0.34
N GLY A 22 -7.89 3.60 0.91
CA GLY A 22 -7.62 2.32 1.57
C GLY A 22 -7.43 1.14 0.61
N THR A 23 -8.13 1.12 -0.53
CA THR A 23 -8.01 0.04 -1.52
C THR A 23 -6.73 0.14 -2.35
N TRP A 24 -6.23 1.36 -2.57
CA TRP A 24 -5.03 1.62 -3.35
C TRP A 24 -3.79 0.82 -2.90
N PRO A 25 -3.34 0.89 -1.62
CA PRO A 25 -2.22 0.08 -1.13
C PRO A 25 -2.47 -1.43 -1.21
N ALA A 26 -3.70 -1.87 -0.97
CA ALA A 26 -4.07 -3.29 -1.01
C ALA A 26 -3.95 -3.88 -2.42
N LEU A 27 -4.33 -3.13 -3.46
CA LEU A 27 -4.19 -3.56 -4.85
C LEU A 27 -2.73 -3.63 -5.29
N LEU A 28 -1.93 -2.61 -4.96
CA LEU A 28 -0.51 -2.58 -5.33
C LEU A 28 0.29 -3.71 -4.66
N THR A 29 0.01 -3.99 -3.40
CA THR A 29 0.63 -5.11 -2.68
C THR A 29 0.17 -6.47 -3.18
N LEU A 30 -1.08 -6.60 -3.63
CA LEU A 30 -1.57 -7.84 -4.23
C LEU A 30 -0.86 -8.17 -5.55
N LEU A 31 -0.52 -7.16 -6.36
CA LEU A 31 0.24 -7.34 -7.61
C LEU A 31 1.67 -7.82 -7.34
N GLU A 32 2.32 -7.26 -6.31
CA GLU A 32 3.63 -7.73 -5.84
C GLU A 32 3.55 -9.20 -5.40
N ARG A 33 2.53 -9.56 -4.60
CA ARG A 33 2.28 -10.95 -4.14
C ARG A 33 1.99 -11.94 -5.27
N ARG A 34 1.63 -11.45 -6.46
CA ARG A 34 1.46 -12.27 -7.67
C ARG A 34 2.72 -12.38 -8.54
N GLY A 35 3.83 -11.73 -8.14
CA GLY A 35 5.11 -11.84 -8.82
C GLY A 35 5.45 -10.68 -9.75
N ARG A 36 4.61 -9.64 -9.81
CA ARG A 36 4.93 -8.44 -10.60
C ARG A 36 5.82 -7.50 -9.78
N PHE A 37 6.98 -7.14 -10.30
CA PHE A 37 7.88 -6.21 -9.62
C PHE A 37 7.20 -4.85 -9.36
N PRO A 38 7.43 -4.23 -8.18
CA PRO A 38 6.90 -2.91 -7.84
C PRO A 38 7.16 -1.84 -8.90
N GLN A 39 8.35 -1.81 -9.51
CA GLN A 39 8.73 -0.83 -10.53
C GLN A 39 7.77 -0.78 -11.74
N HIS A 40 7.36 -1.95 -12.25
CA HIS A 40 6.48 -2.01 -13.42
C HIS A 40 5.08 -1.54 -13.06
N THR A 41 4.61 -1.96 -11.87
CA THR A 41 3.33 -1.52 -11.33
C THR A 41 3.32 -0.02 -11.07
N TYR A 42 4.41 0.55 -10.56
CA TYR A 42 4.53 1.98 -10.30
C TYR A 42 4.52 2.80 -11.58
N LEU A 43 5.18 2.29 -12.63
CA LEU A 43 5.20 2.92 -13.94
C LEU A 43 3.79 2.97 -14.52
N ASP A 44 3.06 1.85 -14.53
CA ASP A 44 1.67 1.81 -15.00
C ASP A 44 0.78 2.77 -14.21
N TYR A 45 0.96 2.81 -12.88
CA TYR A 45 0.26 3.74 -12.02
C TYR A 45 0.52 5.18 -12.42
N THR A 46 1.79 5.56 -12.58
CA THR A 46 2.18 6.95 -12.87
C THR A 46 1.66 7.38 -14.24
N ILE A 47 1.72 6.51 -15.25
CA ILE A 47 1.13 6.78 -16.58
C ILE A 47 -0.38 6.94 -16.49
N THR A 48 -1.06 6.05 -15.77
CA THR A 48 -2.52 6.13 -15.59
C THR A 48 -2.92 7.40 -14.86
N ASN A 49 -2.15 7.79 -13.83
CA ASN A 49 -2.40 9.00 -13.07
C ASN A 49 -2.14 10.27 -13.91
N LEU A 50 -1.10 10.27 -14.75
CA LEU A 50 -0.86 11.34 -15.71
C LEU A 50 -2.01 11.47 -16.70
N LEU A 51 -2.46 10.36 -17.28
CA LEU A 51 -3.59 10.35 -18.21
C LEU A 51 -4.88 10.85 -17.54
N ALA A 52 -5.16 10.37 -16.33
CA ALA A 52 -6.31 10.83 -15.55
C ALA A 52 -6.20 12.33 -15.22
N ALA A 53 -5.02 12.82 -14.83
CA ALA A 53 -4.79 14.24 -14.57
C ALA A 53 -5.02 15.09 -15.82
N VAL A 54 -4.55 14.64 -17.00
CA VAL A 54 -4.80 15.32 -18.29
C VAL A 54 -6.30 15.35 -18.59
N ILE A 55 -6.99 14.21 -18.48
CA ILE A 55 -8.44 14.15 -18.71
C ILE A 55 -9.19 15.07 -17.74
N ILE A 56 -8.85 15.05 -16.45
CA ILE A 56 -9.44 15.93 -15.42
C ILE A 56 -9.16 17.40 -15.71
N ALA A 57 -7.94 17.74 -16.13
CA ALA A 57 -7.57 19.12 -16.47
C ALA A 57 -8.39 19.64 -17.66
N PHE A 58 -8.54 18.86 -18.74
CA PHE A 58 -9.32 19.27 -19.91
C PHE A 58 -10.83 19.18 -19.71
N THR A 59 -11.32 18.40 -18.74
CA THR A 59 -12.73 18.32 -18.41
C THR A 59 -13.08 19.35 -17.33
N PHE A 60 -12.70 19.12 -16.08
CA PHE A 60 -13.03 19.99 -14.95
C PHE A 60 -12.29 21.34 -14.94
N GLY A 61 -11.16 21.44 -15.64
CA GLY A 61 -10.43 22.70 -15.80
C GLY A 61 -10.99 23.61 -16.90
N GLU A 62 -11.77 23.05 -17.84
CA GLU A 62 -12.46 23.82 -18.89
C GLU A 62 -13.97 23.97 -18.62
N ILE A 63 -14.55 23.17 -17.72
CA ILE A 63 -15.94 23.33 -17.27
C ILE A 63 -16.10 24.63 -16.46
N GLY A 64 -16.89 25.56 -16.99
CA GLY A 64 -17.27 26.82 -16.36
C GLY A 64 -17.14 28.02 -17.30
N THR A 65 -17.67 29.17 -16.91
CA THR A 65 -17.45 30.43 -17.62
C THR A 65 -16.07 30.98 -17.26
N SER A 66 -15.17 31.12 -18.23
CA SER A 66 -13.86 31.76 -18.05
C SER A 66 -14.05 33.23 -17.68
N SER A 67 -13.68 33.61 -16.45
CA SER A 67 -13.64 35.01 -16.01
C SER A 67 -12.20 35.42 -15.66
N LEU A 68 -11.93 36.72 -15.58
CA LEU A 68 -10.61 37.25 -15.18
C LEU A 68 -10.16 36.76 -13.79
N GLU A 69 -11.10 36.45 -12.89
CA GLU A 69 -10.81 35.87 -11.56
C GLU A 69 -10.73 34.34 -11.55
N LYS A 70 -11.37 33.65 -12.51
CA LYS A 70 -11.35 32.18 -12.65
C LYS A 70 -11.05 31.81 -14.10
N PRO A 71 -9.79 32.00 -14.54
CA PRO A 71 -9.37 31.57 -15.87
C PRO A 71 -9.49 30.05 -16.02
N ASN A 72 -9.82 29.58 -17.22
CA ASN A 72 -9.83 28.16 -17.55
C ASN A 72 -8.40 27.59 -17.57
N PHE A 73 -8.27 26.26 -17.59
CA PHE A 73 -6.98 25.57 -17.57
C PHE A 73 -6.02 26.07 -18.67
N LEU A 74 -6.47 26.17 -19.92
CA LEU A 74 -5.62 26.65 -21.02
C LEU A 74 -5.19 28.11 -20.84
N SER A 75 -6.08 28.96 -20.32
CA SER A 75 -5.76 30.36 -20.03
C SER A 75 -4.77 30.51 -18.88
N GLN A 76 -4.84 29.64 -17.86
CA GLN A 76 -3.85 29.59 -16.78
C GLN A 76 -2.50 29.06 -17.24
N LEU A 77 -2.49 28.10 -18.17
CA LEU A 77 -1.26 27.52 -18.71
C LEU A 77 -0.47 28.52 -19.57
N ALA A 78 -1.17 29.46 -20.22
CA ALA A 78 -0.56 30.53 -21.00
C ALA A 78 -0.04 31.72 -20.17
N GLN A 79 -0.33 31.75 -18.86
CA GLN A 79 0.14 32.82 -17.97
C GLN A 79 1.60 32.61 -17.57
N ASP A 80 2.31 33.71 -17.32
CA ASP A 80 3.67 33.67 -16.81
C ASP A 80 3.68 33.40 -15.30
N ASN A 81 3.67 32.12 -14.93
CA ASN A 81 3.58 31.63 -13.55
C ASN A 81 4.67 30.59 -13.21
N TRP A 82 5.83 30.70 -13.87
CA TRP A 82 6.96 29.79 -13.69
C TRP A 82 7.34 29.47 -12.24
N PRO A 83 7.35 30.41 -11.28
CA PRO A 83 7.63 30.09 -9.88
C PRO A 83 6.64 29.08 -9.29
N SER A 84 5.35 29.25 -9.56
CA SER A 84 4.30 28.33 -9.10
C SER A 84 4.40 26.97 -9.80
N VAL A 85 4.70 26.96 -11.10
CA VAL A 85 4.91 25.72 -11.88
C VAL A 85 6.11 24.95 -11.35
N LEU A 86 7.25 25.61 -11.12
CA LEU A 86 8.46 24.99 -10.55
C LEU A 86 8.20 24.44 -9.14
N PHE A 87 7.46 25.18 -8.31
CA PHE A 87 7.09 24.71 -6.97
C PHE A 87 6.19 23.47 -7.03
N ALA A 88 5.18 23.47 -7.92
CA ALA A 88 4.31 22.32 -8.12
C ALA A 88 5.08 21.10 -8.67
N MET A 89 6.01 21.31 -9.61
CA MET A 89 6.88 20.25 -10.13
C MET A 89 7.79 19.67 -9.04
N ALA A 90 8.40 20.52 -8.20
CA ALA A 90 9.22 20.07 -7.08
C ALA A 90 8.40 19.23 -6.09
N GLY A 91 7.19 19.68 -5.75
CA GLY A 91 6.25 18.90 -4.93
C GLY A 91 5.88 17.56 -5.59
N GLY A 92 5.63 17.54 -6.90
CA GLY A 92 5.33 16.32 -7.66
C GLY A 92 6.49 15.31 -7.68
N VAL A 93 7.74 15.79 -7.76
CA VAL A 93 8.93 14.94 -7.67
C VAL A 93 9.04 14.30 -6.29
N VAL A 94 8.92 15.10 -5.22
CA VAL A 94 8.97 14.60 -3.83
C VAL A 94 7.84 13.59 -3.58
N LEU A 95 6.63 13.89 -4.04
CA LEU A 95 5.48 12.98 -3.95
C LEU A 95 5.73 11.66 -4.70
N SER A 96 6.33 11.73 -5.88
CA SER A 96 6.64 10.54 -6.68
C SER A 96 7.70 9.66 -6.03
N ILE A 97 8.74 10.27 -5.46
CA ILE A 97 9.77 9.54 -4.70
C ILE A 97 9.14 8.89 -3.46
N GLY A 98 8.27 9.63 -2.75
CA GLY A 98 7.53 9.12 -1.60
C GLY A 98 6.69 7.90 -1.97
N ASN A 99 5.84 8.00 -2.98
CA ASN A 99 4.97 6.90 -3.41
C ASN A 99 5.76 5.66 -3.86
N LEU A 100 6.85 5.84 -4.62
CA LEU A 100 7.71 4.74 -5.03
C LEU A 100 8.36 4.06 -3.81
N THR A 101 8.91 4.85 -2.90
CA THR A 101 9.54 4.36 -1.66
C THR A 101 8.54 3.58 -0.81
N THR A 102 7.33 4.10 -0.66
CA THR A 102 6.23 3.44 0.07
C THR A 102 5.87 2.10 -0.57
N GLN A 103 5.84 2.01 -1.91
CA GLN A 103 5.53 0.75 -2.57
C GLN A 103 6.59 -0.33 -2.34
N TYR A 104 7.87 0.04 -2.32
CA TYR A 104 8.95 -0.87 -1.91
C TYR A 104 8.87 -1.22 -0.42
N ALA A 105 8.57 -0.26 0.44
CA ALA A 105 8.40 -0.49 1.87
C ALA A 105 7.30 -1.52 2.15
N TRP A 106 6.17 -1.45 1.42
CA TRP A 106 5.12 -2.46 1.54
C TRP A 106 5.58 -3.86 1.14
N ALA A 107 6.45 -3.97 0.15
CA ALA A 107 6.97 -5.25 -0.31
C ALA A 107 7.95 -5.88 0.70
N PHE A 108 8.78 -5.06 1.35
CA PHE A 108 9.77 -5.54 2.33
C PHE A 108 9.20 -5.78 3.73
N VAL A 109 8.48 -4.79 4.27
CA VAL A 109 8.07 -4.77 5.69
C VAL A 109 6.58 -5.10 5.85
N GLY A 110 5.83 -5.09 4.74
CA GLY A 110 4.40 -5.40 4.73
C GLY A 110 3.51 -4.20 5.00
N LEU A 111 2.30 -4.29 4.46
CA LEU A 111 1.30 -3.22 4.49
C LEU A 111 1.00 -2.68 5.91
N SER A 112 0.89 -3.57 6.90
CA SER A 112 0.49 -3.18 8.26
C SER A 112 1.54 -2.34 8.99
N VAL A 113 2.84 -2.50 8.71
CA VAL A 113 3.88 -1.70 9.38
C VAL A 113 4.11 -0.41 8.62
N THR A 114 4.24 -0.49 7.30
CA THR A 114 4.51 0.69 6.46
C THR A 114 3.42 1.74 6.58
N GLU A 115 2.14 1.36 6.52
CA GLU A 115 1.02 2.31 6.64
C GLU A 115 1.01 3.01 8.00
N VAL A 116 1.19 2.23 9.08
CA VAL A 116 1.18 2.73 10.45
C VAL A 116 2.33 3.71 10.69
N VAL A 117 3.55 3.36 10.26
CA VAL A 117 4.73 4.22 10.40
C VAL A 117 4.61 5.48 9.55
N SER A 118 4.27 5.34 8.26
CA SER A 118 4.13 6.50 7.37
C SER A 118 3.04 7.44 7.85
N SER A 119 1.87 6.91 8.22
CA SER A 119 0.76 7.72 8.72
C SER A 119 1.15 8.47 10.01
N SER A 120 1.90 7.85 10.91
CA SER A 120 2.39 8.51 12.13
C SER A 120 3.30 9.68 11.86
N ILE A 121 4.26 9.50 10.96
CA ILE A 121 5.17 10.57 10.56
C ILE A 121 4.37 11.72 9.92
N THR A 122 3.46 11.39 8.99
CA THR A 122 2.62 12.39 8.31
C THR A 122 1.72 13.14 9.30
N VAL A 123 1.09 12.43 10.24
CA VAL A 123 0.22 13.07 11.24
C VAL A 123 1.05 13.98 12.13
N VAL A 124 2.11 13.50 12.76
CA VAL A 124 2.89 14.31 13.72
C VAL A 124 3.52 15.52 13.03
N ILE A 125 4.22 15.32 11.91
CA ILE A 125 4.89 16.41 11.20
C ILE A 125 3.84 17.34 10.57
N GLY A 126 2.85 16.79 9.88
CA GLY A 126 1.83 17.55 9.17
C GLY A 126 0.99 18.40 10.11
N THR A 127 0.50 17.84 11.23
CA THR A 127 -0.27 18.64 12.19
C THR A 127 0.59 19.70 12.85
N THR A 128 1.87 19.41 13.13
CA THR A 128 2.78 20.38 13.75
C THR A 128 3.09 21.52 12.79
N LEU A 129 3.50 21.23 11.56
CA LEU A 129 3.77 22.25 10.55
C LEU A 129 2.53 23.08 10.24
N ASN A 130 1.38 22.45 9.99
CA ASN A 130 0.14 23.17 9.71
C ASN A 130 -0.27 24.06 10.89
N TYR A 131 -0.11 23.60 12.14
CA TYR A 131 -0.42 24.42 13.31
C TYR A 131 0.41 25.70 13.38
N TYR A 132 1.70 25.66 13.03
CA TYR A 132 2.55 26.84 13.04
C TYR A 132 2.39 27.71 11.79
N LEU A 133 2.13 27.11 10.63
CA LEU A 133 1.93 27.83 9.37
C LEU A 133 0.58 28.55 9.33
N ASP A 134 -0.46 28.00 9.97
CA ASP A 134 -1.78 28.61 10.09
C ASP A 134 -1.87 29.55 11.31
N ASP A 135 -0.77 30.20 11.72
CA ASP A 135 -0.73 31.14 12.85
C ASP A 135 -1.40 30.65 14.15
N LYS A 136 -1.39 29.33 14.39
CA LYS A 136 -1.99 28.68 15.56
C LYS A 136 -3.51 28.90 15.68
N ILE A 137 -4.22 29.03 14.56
CA ILE A 137 -5.69 29.16 14.53
C ILE A 137 -6.40 27.99 15.23
N ASN A 138 -5.84 26.78 15.13
CA ASN A 138 -6.42 25.59 15.75
C ASN A 138 -6.22 25.57 17.27
N LYS A 139 -7.13 24.95 18.03
CA LYS A 139 -6.97 24.79 19.48
C LYS A 139 -5.96 23.68 19.79
N ALA A 140 -4.76 24.06 20.23
CA ALA A 140 -3.70 23.12 20.63
C ALA A 140 -4.17 22.08 21.66
N GLU A 141 -5.03 22.50 22.59
CA GLU A 141 -5.62 21.66 23.64
C GLU A 141 -6.45 20.49 23.11
N ILE A 142 -6.93 20.57 21.86
CA ILE A 142 -7.71 19.49 21.23
C ILE A 142 -6.84 18.75 20.21
N LEU A 143 -6.05 19.49 19.43
CA LEU A 143 -5.24 18.95 18.36
C LEU A 143 -4.18 17.97 18.86
N PHE A 144 -3.34 18.39 19.82
CA PHE A 144 -2.21 17.56 20.27
C PHE A 144 -2.63 16.34 21.10
N PRO A 145 -3.66 16.42 21.97
CA PRO A 145 -4.21 15.21 22.59
C PRO A 145 -4.81 14.23 21.57
N GLY A 146 -5.43 14.74 20.49
CA GLY A 146 -5.88 13.91 19.37
C GLY A 146 -4.71 13.17 18.70
N VAL A 147 -3.62 13.87 18.43
CA VAL A 147 -2.39 13.27 17.89
C VAL A 147 -1.79 12.24 18.86
N ALA A 148 -1.77 12.53 20.16
CA ALA A 148 -1.30 11.58 21.17
C ALA A 148 -2.16 10.31 21.22
N CYS A 149 -3.49 10.45 21.15
CA CYS A 149 -4.42 9.32 21.07
C CYS A 149 -4.16 8.47 19.81
N PHE A 150 -3.94 9.13 18.66
CA PHE A 150 -3.56 8.46 17.42
C PHE A 150 -2.26 7.66 17.57
N LEU A 151 -1.22 8.22 18.22
CA LEU A 151 0.04 7.51 18.47
C LEU A 151 -0.13 6.29 19.38
N ILE A 152 -1.01 6.35 20.38
CA ILE A 152 -1.35 5.18 21.21
C ILE A 152 -1.96 4.08 20.35
N ALA A 153 -2.89 4.41 19.46
CA ALA A 153 -3.50 3.44 18.55
C ALA A 153 -2.47 2.79 17.63
N VAL A 154 -1.50 3.56 17.14
CA VAL A 154 -0.36 3.07 16.35
C VAL A 154 0.50 2.08 17.13
N CYS A 155 0.82 2.39 18.39
CA CYS A 155 1.59 1.49 19.25
C CYS A 155 0.87 0.14 19.45
N LEU A 156 -0.44 0.17 19.69
CA LEU A 156 -1.27 -1.04 19.79
C LEU A 156 -1.28 -1.82 18.47
N GLY A 157 -1.45 -1.15 17.33
CA GLY A 157 -1.40 -1.78 16.01
C GLY A 157 -0.04 -2.45 15.72
N SER A 158 1.05 -1.81 16.12
CA SER A 158 2.41 -2.35 16.00
C SER A 158 2.61 -3.60 16.87
N ALA A 159 2.08 -3.60 18.10
CA ALA A 159 2.15 -4.76 18.99
C ALA A 159 1.40 -5.98 18.42
N VAL A 160 0.22 -5.76 17.83
CA VAL A 160 -0.56 -6.80 17.13
C VAL A 160 0.24 -7.36 15.94
N HIS A 161 0.92 -6.49 15.18
CA HIS A 161 1.77 -6.95 14.07
C HIS A 161 2.91 -7.86 14.54
N ALA A 162 3.63 -7.46 15.59
CA ALA A 162 4.71 -8.26 16.17
C ALA A 162 4.21 -9.63 16.66
N SER A 163 3.01 -9.66 17.27
CA SER A 163 2.37 -10.91 17.69
C SER A 163 2.02 -11.82 16.50
N ASN A 164 1.47 -11.25 15.42
CA ASN A 164 1.16 -12.00 14.19
C ASN A 164 2.44 -12.55 13.51
N ALA A 165 3.54 -11.81 13.55
CA ALA A 165 4.83 -12.29 13.00
C ALA A 165 5.35 -13.51 13.78
N ALA A 166 5.25 -13.49 15.11
CA ALA A 166 5.63 -14.62 15.95
C ALA A 166 4.75 -15.85 15.69
N ASP A 167 3.43 -15.67 15.54
CA ASP A 167 2.50 -16.74 15.18
C ASP A 167 2.82 -17.36 13.81
N ASN A 168 3.10 -16.53 12.79
CA ASN A 168 3.49 -17.01 11.47
C ASN A 168 4.79 -17.83 11.51
N LYS A 169 5.79 -17.40 12.30
CA LYS A 169 7.03 -18.15 12.49
C LYS A 169 6.77 -19.50 13.16
N ALA A 170 5.97 -19.53 14.22
CA ALA A 170 5.63 -20.77 14.92
C ALA A 170 4.96 -21.80 14.00
N LYS A 171 4.05 -21.34 13.11
CA LYS A 171 3.40 -22.18 12.09
C LYS A 171 4.39 -22.78 11.08
N LEU A 172 5.38 -21.99 10.65
CA LEU A 172 6.43 -22.46 9.73
C LEU A 172 7.35 -23.49 10.41
N ASP A 173 7.74 -23.23 11.66
CA ASP A 173 8.59 -24.13 12.45
C ASP A 173 7.88 -25.46 12.72
N SER A 174 6.59 -25.43 13.11
CA SER A 174 5.80 -26.64 13.34
C SER A 174 5.68 -27.50 12.07
N TYR A 175 5.39 -26.87 10.93
CA TYR A 175 5.31 -27.55 9.64
C TYR A 175 6.64 -28.18 9.22
N SER A 176 7.77 -27.49 9.46
CA SER A 176 9.11 -28.01 9.20
C SER A 176 9.43 -29.23 10.06
N ASN A 177 9.05 -29.21 11.34
CA ASN A 177 9.26 -30.33 12.25
C ASN A 177 8.38 -31.54 11.91
N GLU A 178 7.09 -31.35 11.61
CA GLU A 178 6.20 -32.42 11.13
C GLU A 178 6.75 -33.07 9.85
N SER A 179 7.25 -32.27 8.90
CA SER A 179 7.88 -32.79 7.69
C SER A 179 9.13 -33.61 7.98
N LYS A 180 9.95 -33.20 8.96
CA LYS A 180 11.16 -33.94 9.37
C LYS A 180 10.80 -35.24 10.09
N ASP A 181 9.79 -35.22 10.96
CA ASP A 181 9.35 -36.40 11.69
C ASP A 181 8.68 -37.42 10.78
N GLY A 182 7.93 -36.99 9.75
CA GLY A 182 7.41 -37.87 8.70
C GLY A 182 8.53 -38.55 7.90
N ILE A 183 9.60 -37.82 7.54
CA ILE A 183 10.78 -38.39 6.88
C ILE A 183 11.52 -39.36 7.83
N ARG A 184 11.64 -39.02 9.11
CA ARG A 184 12.30 -39.85 10.13
C ARG A 184 11.53 -41.14 10.42
N ALA A 185 10.19 -41.08 10.45
CA ALA A 185 9.32 -42.24 10.59
C ALA A 185 9.39 -43.16 9.36
N ASN A 186 9.46 -42.60 8.14
CA ASN A 186 9.67 -43.40 6.93
C ASN A 186 11.07 -44.05 6.90
N ASN A 187 12.11 -43.34 7.34
CA ASN A 187 13.47 -43.91 7.43
C ASN A 187 13.63 -44.98 8.53
N ILE A 188 12.73 -45.02 9.54
CA ILE A 188 12.67 -46.10 10.54
C ILE A 188 11.84 -47.28 10.03
N THR A 189 10.97 -47.06 9.03
CA THR A 189 10.05 -48.09 8.48
C THR A 189 10.51 -48.65 7.13
N ASP A 190 11.55 -48.09 6.49
CA ASP A 190 12.15 -48.65 5.28
C ASP A 190 13.21 -49.73 5.59
N SER A 191 12.72 -50.82 6.19
CA SER A 191 13.07 -52.18 5.76
C SER A 191 11.90 -52.90 5.09
N LYS A 192 10.85 -52.18 4.66
CA LYS A 192 9.96 -52.60 3.57
C LYS A 192 8.95 -51.50 3.20
N GLN A 193 8.98 -51.16 1.91
CA GLN A 193 7.86 -50.76 1.06
C GLN A 193 7.78 -49.27 0.71
N ALA A 194 8.43 -48.94 -0.41
CA ALA A 194 8.26 -47.75 -1.21
C ALA A 194 6.77 -47.43 -1.48
N TYR A 195 6.31 -46.23 -1.11
CA TYR A 195 5.27 -45.47 -1.81
C TYR A 195 5.38 -43.96 -1.49
N THR A 196 6.00 -43.24 -2.43
CA THR A 196 5.66 -41.91 -2.95
C THR A 196 5.12 -40.81 -2.01
N LYS A 197 5.93 -39.77 -1.78
CA LYS A 197 5.67 -38.40 -2.28
C LYS A 197 6.92 -37.52 -2.12
N THR A 198 7.80 -37.58 -3.11
CA THR A 198 8.81 -36.55 -3.36
C THR A 198 8.07 -35.24 -3.69
N VAL A 199 8.29 -34.19 -2.90
CA VAL A 199 8.10 -32.83 -3.38
C VAL A 199 9.43 -32.45 -4.02
N ASP A 200 9.51 -32.71 -5.32
CA ASP A 200 10.65 -32.33 -6.15
C ASP A 200 10.91 -30.83 -6.02
N ILE A 201 12.13 -30.53 -5.60
CA ILE A 201 12.80 -29.27 -5.85
C ILE A 201 13.25 -29.37 -7.31
N ASN A 202 12.78 -28.46 -8.14
CA ASN A 202 12.99 -28.35 -9.60
C ASN A 202 11.87 -28.98 -10.43
N ASP A 203 10.89 -28.17 -10.82
CA ASP A 203 10.56 -28.03 -12.24
C ASP A 203 9.63 -26.83 -12.45
N ALA A 204 10.12 -25.89 -13.26
CA ALA A 204 9.31 -24.88 -13.91
C ALA A 204 8.61 -25.55 -15.12
N GLU A 205 7.34 -25.21 -15.34
CA GLU A 205 6.47 -25.73 -16.40
C GLU A 205 5.84 -27.12 -16.19
N LYS A 206 4.64 -27.13 -15.57
CA LYS A 206 3.44 -27.75 -16.17
C LYS A 206 2.18 -27.34 -15.43
N GLY A 207 1.19 -26.91 -16.21
CA GLY A 207 -0.08 -26.40 -15.74
C GLY A 207 -1.04 -27.46 -15.21
N VAL A 208 -1.87 -27.00 -14.27
CA VAL A 208 -3.23 -27.45 -13.94
C VAL A 208 -3.38 -28.93 -13.54
N ALA A 209 -3.09 -29.20 -12.29
CA ALA A 209 -3.82 -30.20 -11.50
C ALA A 209 -4.34 -29.50 -10.24
N SER A 210 -5.62 -29.69 -9.94
CA SER A 210 -6.38 -29.10 -8.83
C SER A 210 -5.62 -29.16 -7.51
N THR A 211 -4.83 -28.13 -7.21
CA THR A 211 -4.24 -27.93 -5.90
C THR A 211 -5.34 -27.29 -5.05
N GLU A 212 -5.83 -28.02 -4.06
CA GLU A 212 -6.64 -27.44 -2.99
C GLU A 212 -5.89 -26.18 -2.52
N LYS A 213 -6.46 -24.99 -2.78
CA LYS A 213 -5.76 -23.73 -2.49
C LYS A 213 -5.47 -23.73 -0.99
N ALA A 214 -4.19 -23.64 -0.63
CA ALA A 214 -3.78 -23.63 0.76
C ALA A 214 -4.61 -22.60 1.55
N LYS A 215 -5.21 -23.03 2.66
CA LYS A 215 -6.10 -22.19 3.45
C LYS A 215 -5.33 -20.99 4.00
N PHE A 216 -5.91 -19.80 3.85
CA PHE A 216 -5.31 -18.55 4.32
C PHE A 216 -4.91 -18.66 5.81
N GLY A 217 -3.71 -18.19 6.16
CA GLY A 217 -3.18 -18.24 7.52
C GLY A 217 -2.48 -19.55 7.92
N THR A 218 -2.34 -20.51 7.01
CA THR A 218 -1.60 -21.78 7.22
C THR A 218 -0.15 -21.65 6.73
N ALA A 219 0.79 -22.45 7.28
CA ALA A 219 2.17 -22.51 6.82
C ALA A 219 2.31 -22.75 5.31
N LEU A 220 1.55 -23.70 4.76
CA LEU A 220 1.50 -23.97 3.31
C LEU A 220 1.12 -22.74 2.47
N PHE A 221 0.18 -21.93 2.96
CA PHE A 221 -0.22 -20.70 2.28
C PHE A 221 0.90 -19.66 2.31
N LEU A 222 1.61 -19.53 3.44
CA LEU A 222 2.75 -18.62 3.56
C LEU A 222 3.90 -19.02 2.62
N ILE A 223 4.18 -20.31 2.50
CA ILE A 223 5.21 -20.86 1.59
C ILE A 223 4.82 -20.61 0.13
N ASP A 224 3.58 -20.91 -0.27
CA ASP A 224 3.10 -20.67 -1.63
C ASP A 224 3.10 -19.18 -1.98
N LEU A 225 2.72 -18.33 -1.02
CA LEU A 225 2.77 -16.88 -1.18
C LEU A 225 4.21 -16.38 -1.36
N GLU A 226 5.17 -16.89 -0.56
CA GLU A 226 6.60 -16.55 -0.71
C GLU A 226 7.15 -16.96 -2.07
N LYS A 227 6.76 -18.13 -2.59
CA LYS A 227 7.15 -18.57 -3.94
C LYS A 227 6.66 -17.62 -5.02
N ARG A 228 5.45 -17.07 -4.88
CA ARG A 228 4.82 -16.19 -5.88
C ARG A 228 5.25 -14.74 -5.81
N ARG A 229 5.66 -14.23 -4.64
CA ARG A 229 6.07 -12.84 -4.45
C ARG A 229 7.20 -12.42 -5.40
N ALA A 230 7.14 -11.17 -5.85
CA ALA A 230 8.16 -10.59 -6.72
C ALA A 230 9.46 -10.32 -5.94
N ILE A 231 9.34 -9.86 -4.70
CA ILE A 231 10.46 -9.61 -3.79
C ILE A 231 10.51 -10.73 -2.76
N LYS A 232 11.68 -11.37 -2.63
CA LYS A 232 11.93 -12.42 -1.64
C LYS A 232 12.42 -11.79 -0.34
N VAL A 233 11.85 -12.21 0.79
CA VAL A 233 12.16 -11.68 2.13
C VAL A 233 12.39 -12.83 3.11
#